data_AF-A0A0M5IJ90-F1
#
_entry.id   AF-A0A0M5IJ90-F1
#
_cell.length_a   1.000
_cell.length_b   1.000
_cell.length_c   1.000
_cell.angle_alpha   90.00
_cell.angle_beta   90.00
_cell.angle_gamma   90.00
#
_symmetry.space_group_name_H-M   'P 1'
#
loop_
_entity.id
_entity.type
_entity.pdbx_description
1 polymer ?
#
loop_
_entity_poly.entity_id
_entity_poly.type
_entity_poly.pdbx_seq_one_letter_code
_entity_poly.pdbx_strand_id
1 'polypeptide(L)' 'VGAAYAAKRANANRVVICYFGEGAASEGDAHAGFNFAATLECPIIFFCRNNGYAISTPTSEQYRGHGI' A
#
# COMPACT_ATOMS: atom_id res chain seq x y z
N VAL A 1 3.73 5.07 4.94
CA VAL A 1 3.02 6.38 4.98
C VAL A 1 3.81 7.45 5.73
N GLY A 2 4.14 7.27 7.02
CA GLY A 2 4.78 8.32 7.83
C GLY A 2 6.04 8.94 7.22
N ALA A 3 6.92 8.14 6.60
CA ALA A 3 8.10 8.64 5.91
C ALA A 3 7.76 9.59 4.73
N ALA A 4 6.72 9.29 3.97
CA ALA A 4 6.26 10.15 2.86
C ALA A 4 5.71 11.47 3.39
N TYR A 5 4.93 11.42 4.49
CA TYR A 5 4.42 12.62 5.12
C TYR A 5 5.55 13.49 5.70
N ALA A 6 6.57 12.88 6.30
CA ALA A 6 7.76 13.60 6.75
C ALA A 6 8.50 14.28 5.58
N ALA A 7 8.67 13.59 4.45
CA ALA A 7 9.26 14.16 3.24
C ALA A 7 8.45 15.36 2.71
N LYS A 8 7.11 15.25 2.68
CA LYS A 8 6.21 16.36 2.35
C LYS A 8 6.41 17.55 3.28
N ARG A 9 6.38 17.33 4.60
CA ARG A 9 6.54 18.40 5.61
C ARG A 9 7.90 19.09 5.54
N ALA A 10 8.94 18.37 5.13
CA ALA A 10 10.27 18.92 4.94
C ALA A 10 10.46 19.64 3.60
N ASN A 11 9.42 19.71 2.74
CA ASN A 11 9.53 20.13 1.33
C ASN A 11 10.69 19.44 0.60
N ALA A 12 10.96 18.18 0.98
CA ALA A 12 11.95 17.38 0.31
C ALA A 12 11.34 16.90 -1.00
N ASN A 13 11.96 17.21 -2.14
CA ASN A 13 11.56 16.73 -3.47
C ASN A 13 11.85 15.23 -3.62
N ARG A 14 11.13 14.40 -2.84
CA ARG A 14 11.32 12.96 -2.70
C ARG A 14 9.97 12.26 -2.69
N VAL A 15 9.93 11.08 -3.29
CA VAL A 15 8.80 10.17 -3.28
C VAL A 15 9.20 8.91 -2.55
N VAL A 16 8.30 8.36 -1.73
CA VAL A 16 8.49 7.07 -1.07
C VAL A 16 7.79 5.99 -1.88
N ILE A 17 8.40 4.82 -2.02
CA ILE A 17 7.72 3.63 -2.55
C ILE A 17 7.56 2.61 -1.43
N CYS A 18 6.35 2.05 -1.30
CA CYS A 18 6.01 1.01 -0.36
C CYS A 18 5.67 -0.26 -1.13
N TYR A 19 6.53 -1.27 -1.03
CA TYR A 19 6.29 -2.59 -1.60
C TYR A 19 5.52 -3.46 -0.62
N PHE A 20 4.51 -4.16 -1.12
CA PHE A 20 3.71 -5.10 -0.33
C PHE A 20 3.22 -6.25 -1.23
N GLY A 21 2.73 -7.33 -0.63
CA GLY A 21 2.10 -8.44 -1.34
C GLY A 21 0.59 -8.28 -1.42
N GLU A 22 -0.03 -9.04 -2.32
CA GLU A 22 -1.48 -9.17 -2.44
C GLU A 22 -2.14 -9.63 -1.13
N GLY A 23 -1.45 -10.47 -0.35
CA GLY A 23 -1.94 -10.92 0.94
C GLY A 23 -2.05 -9.79 1.95
N ALA A 24 -1.02 -8.94 2.00
CA ALA A 24 -0.97 -7.78 2.89
C ALA A 24 -1.99 -6.71 2.50
N ALA A 25 -2.54 -6.74 1.29
CA ALA A 25 -3.58 -5.82 0.89
C ALA A 25 -4.92 -6.06 1.59
N SER A 26 -5.16 -7.29 2.06
CA SER A 26 -6.36 -7.63 2.85
C SER A 26 -6.23 -7.25 4.33
N GLU A 27 -5.06 -6.77 4.77
CA GLU A 27 -4.87 -6.30 6.14
C GLU A 27 -5.51 -4.92 6.35
N GLY A 28 -6.18 -4.73 7.48
CA GLY A 28 -6.84 -3.45 7.80
C GLY A 28 -5.88 -2.26 7.80
N ASP A 29 -4.63 -2.48 8.21
CA ASP A 29 -3.59 -1.45 8.24
C ASP A 29 -3.21 -0.96 6.84
N ALA A 30 -3.34 -1.79 5.80
CA ALA A 30 -3.11 -1.36 4.42
C ALA A 30 -4.16 -0.30 4.03
N HIS A 31 -5.44 -0.58 4.30
CA HIS A 31 -6.54 0.35 4.03
C HIS A 31 -6.41 1.65 4.85
N ALA A 32 -6.06 1.55 6.13
CA ALA A 32 -5.80 2.73 6.97
C ALA A 32 -4.63 3.56 6.42
N GLY A 33 -3.57 2.89 5.96
CA GLY A 33 -2.42 3.53 5.32
C GLY A 33 -2.78 4.24 4.02
N PHE A 34 -3.56 3.61 3.14
CA PHE A 34 -4.03 4.22 1.88
C PHE A 34 -4.88 5.46 2.15
N ASN A 35 -5.85 5.35 3.07
CA ASN A 35 -6.70 6.46 3.45
C ASN A 35 -5.89 7.64 4.01
N PHE A 36 -4.91 7.36 4.87
CA PHE A 36 -4.10 8.42 5.47
C PHE A 36 -3.19 9.08 4.45
N ALA A 37 -2.57 8.30 3.55
CA ALA A 37 -1.77 8.81 2.46
C ALA A 37 -2.58 9.70 1.50
N ALA A 38 -3.81 9.30 1.16
CA ALA A 38 -4.70 10.07 0.30
C ALA A 38 -5.15 11.38 0.97
N THR A 39 -5.63 11.30 2.22
CA THR A 39 -6.14 12.48 2.97
C THR A 39 -5.04 13.51 3.22
N LEU A 40 -3.81 13.08 3.47
CA LEU A 40 -2.66 13.96 3.66
C LEU A 40 -1.91 14.30 2.37
N GLU A 41 -2.36 13.79 1.22
CA GLU A 41 -1.72 13.87 -0.09
C GLU A 41 -0.20 13.60 0.01
N CYS A 42 0.14 12.45 0.58
CA CYS A 42 1.53 12.04 0.77
C CYS A 42 2.17 11.68 -0.59
N PRO A 43 3.45 12.06 -0.83
CA PRO A 43 4.19 11.64 -2.02
C PRO A 43 4.64 10.18 -1.88
N ILE A 44 3.71 9.24 -2.06
CA ILE A 44 3.94 7.81 -1.92
C ILE A 44 3.36 7.00 -3.08
N ILE A 45 4.11 6.00 -3.52
CA ILE A 45 3.66 4.96 -4.45
C ILE A 45 3.48 3.67 -3.66
N PHE A 46 2.27 3.11 -3.68
CA PHE A 46 2.01 1.76 -3.19
C PHE A 46 2.17 0.78 -4.35
N PHE A 47 3.15 -0.11 -4.24
CA PHE A 47 3.45 -1.09 -5.29
C PHE A 47 3.14 -2.49 -4.78
N CYS A 48 2.03 -3.05 -5.25
CA CYS A 48 1.68 -4.42 -4.90
C CYS A 48 2.37 -5.43 -5.82
N ARG A 49 3.11 -6.36 -5.22
CA ARG A 49 3.71 -7.51 -5.88
C ARG A 49 2.76 -8.70 -5.75
N ASN A 50 1.80 -8.75 -6.67
CA ASN A 50 0.87 -9.87 -6.76
C ASN A 50 1.54 -11.04 -7.50
N ASN A 51 1.80 -12.14 -6.79
CA ASN A 51 2.37 -13.36 -7.36
C ASN A 51 1.35 -14.50 -7.46
N GLY A 52 0.10 -14.26 -7.06
CA GLY A 52 -1.01 -15.20 -7.10
C GLY A 52 -1.30 -15.89 -5.76
N TYR A 53 -0.46 -15.69 -4.74
CA TYR A 53 -0.55 -16.41 -3.47
C TYR A 53 -0.11 -15.58 -2.25
N ALA A 54 -0.94 -15.60 -1.21
CA ALA A 54 -0.56 -15.21 0.14
C ALA A 54 -0.13 -16.46 0.93
N ILE A 55 1.17 -16.79 0.88
CA ILE A 55 1.77 -18.02 1.44
C ILE A 55 1.19 -19.30 0.80
N SER A 56 -0.01 -19.69 1.20
CA SER A 56 -0.74 -20.86 0.68
C SER A 56 -2.14 -20.50 0.14
N THR A 57 -2.62 -19.28 0.40
CA THR A 57 -3.97 -18.85 0.00
C THR A 57 -3.92 -18.21 -1.40
N PRO A 58 -4.62 -18.76 -2.40
CA PRO A 58 -4.66 -18.17 -3.73
C PRO A 58 -5.42 -16.83 -3.74
N THR A 59 -5.08 -15.92 -4.67
CA THR A 59 -5.73 -14.59 -4.78
C THR A 59 -7.24 -14.65 -4.89
N SER A 60 -7.79 -15.68 -5.54
CA SER A 60 -9.23 -15.89 -5.68
C SER A 60 -9.97 -16.10 -4.35
N GLU A 61 -9.25 -16.49 -3.29
CA GLU A 61 -9.78 -16.65 -1.94
C GLU A 61 -9.41 -15.47 -1.02
N GLN A 62 -8.45 -14.64 -1.43
CA GLN A 62 -7.93 -13.54 -0.61
C GLN A 62 -8.77 -12.26 -0.70
N TYR A 63 -9.36 -11.99 -1.87
CA TYR A 63 -10.29 -10.88 -2.10
C TYR A 63 -11.23 -11.20 -3.26
N ARG A 64 -12.43 -10.60 -3.25
CA ARG A 64 -13.48 -10.91 -4.24
C ARG A 64 -13.32 -10.19 -5.59
N GLY A 65 -12.41 -9.22 -5.68
CA GLY A 65 -12.20 -8.40 -6.88
C GLY A 65 -11.17 -8.99 -7.85
N HIS A 66 -11.08 -8.41 -9.05
CA HIS A 66 -10.02 -8.75 -10.02
C HIS A 66 -8.71 -8.00 -9.76
N GLY A 67 -8.61 -7.32 -8.63
CA GLY A 67 -7.50 -6.45 -8.28
C GLY A 67 -7.56 -6.05 -6.82
N ILE A 68 -6.62 -5.19 -6.47
CA ILE A 68 -6.34 -4.70 -5.13
C ILE A 68 -6.72 -3.24 -5.05
#